data_AF-A0A7J2LGN5-F1
#
_entry.id   AF-A0A7J2LGN5-F1
#
_cell.length_a   1.000
_cell.length_b   1.000
_cell.length_c   1.000
_cell.angle_alpha   90.00
_cell.angle_beta   90.00
_cell.angle_gamma   90.00
#
_symmetry.space_group_name_H-M   'P 1'
#
loop_
_entity.id
_entity.type
_entity.pdbx_description
1 polymer ?
#
loop_
_entity_poly.entity_id
_entity_poly.type
_entity_poly.pdbx_seq_one_letter_code
_entity_poly.pdbx_strand_id
1 'polypeptide(L)'
;MTSRIIKDEELLGKLVIDHKAKIVGKVTDLGVSYDGKAVITVQSETPEGTKEEFFYMDRIAAIGDVILLKPPTEARTPITPVTPAFPGPAPPSVPAPAKQIPSPPPPPTSERVVICPVCGAKNRPTAKFCIKCGTKLVP
;
A
#
# COMPACT_ATOMS: atom_id res chain seq x y z
N MET A 1 -6.72 28.63 -5.20
CA MET A 1 -6.71 27.38 -4.43
C MET A 1 -6.17 27.71 -3.06
N THR A 2 -7.05 27.81 -2.07
CA THR A 2 -6.67 28.15 -0.70
C THR A 2 -5.93 26.95 -0.12
N SER A 3 -4.61 27.05 -0.01
CA SER A 3 -3.84 26.10 0.79
C SER A 3 -4.40 26.18 2.22
N ARG A 4 -5.21 25.19 2.62
CA ARG A 4 -5.62 25.03 4.02
C ARG A 4 -4.37 24.61 4.78
N ILE A 5 -3.62 25.61 5.25
CA ILE A 5 -2.53 25.43 6.19
C ILE A 5 -3.19 25.07 7.51
N ILE A 6 -2.99 23.84 7.96
CA ILE A 6 -3.48 23.36 9.24
C ILE A 6 -2.30 23.50 10.20
N LYS A 7 -2.51 24.19 11.32
CA LYS A 7 -1.48 24.33 12.35
C LYS A 7 -1.33 23.01 13.10
N ASP A 8 -0.11 22.72 13.53
CA ASP A 8 0.20 21.58 14.39
C ASP A 8 -0.67 21.59 15.65
N GLU A 9 -0.83 22.76 16.28
CA GLU A 9 -1.69 22.99 17.46
C GLU A 9 -3.15 22.53 17.26
N GLU A 10 -3.65 22.57 16.03
CA GLU A 10 -5.04 22.21 15.71
C GLU A 10 -5.21 20.69 15.50
N LEU A 11 -4.11 19.98 15.26
CA LEU A 11 -4.06 18.52 15.05
C LEU A 11 -3.66 17.76 16.32
N LEU A 12 -2.80 18.36 17.15
CA LEU A 12 -2.31 17.75 18.38
C LEU A 12 -3.46 17.59 19.40
N GLY A 13 -3.55 16.40 20.00
CA GLY A 13 -4.58 16.06 20.99
C GLY A 13 -5.97 15.75 20.42
N LYS A 14 -6.15 15.82 19.09
CA LYS A 14 -7.42 15.42 18.45
C LYS A 14 -7.61 13.90 18.49
N LEU A 15 -8.87 13.49 18.56
CA LEU A 15 -9.22 12.07 18.55
C LEU A 15 -9.27 11.57 17.11
N VAL A 16 -8.55 10.48 16.85
CA VAL A 16 -8.55 9.80 15.56
C VAL A 16 -9.54 8.66 15.59
N ILE A 17 -10.46 8.68 14.63
CA ILE A 17 -11.57 7.72 14.52
C ILE A 17 -11.54 7.11 13.13
N ASP A 18 -11.66 5.79 13.07
CA ASP A 18 -11.74 5.06 11.81
C ASP A 18 -13.15 5.12 11.21
N HIS A 19 -13.31 4.84 9.91
CA HIS A 19 -14.63 4.81 9.25
C HIS A 19 -15.64 3.85 9.92
N LYS A 20 -15.17 2.88 10.71
CA LYS A 20 -15.99 1.98 11.51
C LYS A 20 -16.38 2.55 12.88
N ALA A 21 -16.24 3.87 13.09
CA ALA A 21 -16.41 4.55 14.37
C ALA A 21 -15.53 3.99 15.50
N LYS A 22 -14.40 3.35 15.14
CA LYS A 22 -13.44 2.81 16.11
C LYS A 22 -12.49 3.92 16.53
N ILE A 23 -12.41 4.18 17.83
CA ILE A 23 -11.45 5.13 18.39
C ILE A 23 -10.06 4.51 18.26
N VAL A 24 -9.23 5.13 17.42
CA VAL A 24 -7.86 4.68 17.17
C VAL A 24 -6.94 5.21 18.26
N GLY A 25 -7.14 6.45 18.71
CA GLY A 25 -6.33 7.07 19.78
C GLY A 25 -6.32 8.59 19.68
N LYS A 26 -5.41 9.24 20.41
CA LYS A 26 -5.16 10.69 20.32
C LYS A 26 -3.89 10.97 19.53
N VAL A 27 -3.88 12.05 18.76
CA VAL A 27 -2.66 12.52 18.08
C VAL A 27 -1.69 13.07 19.11
N THR A 28 -0.49 12.50 19.17
CA THR A 28 0.59 12.92 20.08
C THR A 28 1.61 13.81 19.36
N ASP A 29 1.87 13.56 18.07
CA ASP A 29 2.89 14.29 17.32
C ASP A 29 2.57 14.37 15.82
N LEU A 30 3.15 15.37 15.12
CA LEU A 30 3.07 15.57 13.68
C LEU A 30 4.48 15.59 13.08
N GLY A 31 4.80 14.56 12.29
CA GLY A 31 6.05 14.43 11.56
C GLY A 31 5.91 14.70 10.07
N VAL A 32 7.05 14.87 9.39
CA VAL A 32 7.13 14.93 7.93
C VAL A 32 8.06 13.80 7.46
N SER A 33 7.58 12.98 6.54
CA SER A 33 8.39 11.93 5.92
C SER A 33 9.40 12.54 4.93
N TYR A 34 10.44 11.79 4.56
CA TYR A 34 11.47 12.25 3.61
C TYR A 34 10.90 12.68 2.24
N ASP A 35 9.73 12.16 1.86
CA ASP A 35 8.96 12.55 0.69
C ASP A 35 8.22 13.91 0.82
N GLY A 36 8.38 14.61 1.94
CA GLY A 36 7.65 15.85 2.23
C GLY A 36 6.17 15.63 2.59
N LYS A 37 5.76 14.39 2.86
CA LYS A 37 4.39 14.05 3.26
C LYS A 37 4.22 14.17 4.77
N ALA A 38 3.19 14.88 5.21
CA ALA A 38 2.83 14.97 6.62
C ALA A 38 2.28 13.63 7.15
N VAL A 39 2.75 13.25 8.34
CA VAL A 39 2.43 12.01 9.07
C VAL A 39 2.01 12.40 10.48
N ILE A 40 0.87 11.90 10.95
CA ILE A 40 0.44 12.05 12.34
C ILE A 40 0.79 10.78 13.12
N THR A 41 1.22 10.97 14.35
CA THR A 41 1.48 9.90 15.31
C THR A 41 0.33 9.84 16.29
N VAL A 42 -0.34 8.69 16.36
CA VAL A 42 -1.51 8.47 17.21
C VAL A 42 -1.13 7.51 18.31
N GLN A 43 -1.27 7.93 19.55
CA GLN A 43 -1.07 7.09 20.71
C GLN A 43 -2.43 6.65 21.27
N SER A 44 -2.55 5.36 21.56
CA SER A 44 -3.76 4.76 22.09
C SER A 44 -3.46 4.00 23.38
N GLU A 45 -4.18 4.36 24.44
CA GLU A 45 -4.09 3.71 25.74
C GLU A 45 -5.02 2.49 25.72
N THR A 46 -4.50 1.36 25.23
CA THR A 46 -5.21 0.07 25.23
C THR A 46 -4.85 -0.68 26.52
N PRO A 47 -5.72 -1.55 27.07
CA PRO A 47 -5.43 -2.35 28.28
C PRO A 47 -4.15 -3.20 28.25
N GLU A 48 -3.46 -3.32 27.11
CA GLU A 48 -2.25 -4.11 26.89
C GLU A 48 -0.99 -3.26 26.61
N GLY A 49 -1.08 -1.94 26.79
CA GLY A 49 0.04 -1.00 26.61
C GLY A 49 -0.27 0.14 25.64
N THR A 50 0.51 1.21 25.74
CA THR A 50 0.44 2.37 24.84
C THR A 50 0.86 1.96 23.44
N LYS A 51 -0.10 1.91 22.51
CA LYS A 51 0.14 1.58 21.11
C LYS A 51 0.26 2.87 20.30
N GLU A 52 1.43 3.08 19.70
CA GLU A 52 1.74 4.22 18.83
C GLU A 52 1.59 3.79 17.38
N GLU A 53 0.80 4.53 16.61
CA GLU A 53 0.43 4.17 15.25
C GLU A 53 0.56 5.39 14.35
N PHE A 54 1.27 5.25 13.23
CA PHE A 54 1.55 6.36 12.31
C PHE A 54 0.57 6.37 11.14
N PHE A 55 -0.06 7.50 10.89
CA PHE A 55 -0.98 7.68 9.76
C PHE A 55 -0.53 8.82 8.86
N TYR A 56 -0.48 8.54 7.56
CA TYR A 56 -0.21 9.56 6.54
C TYR A 56 -1.44 10.42 6.31
N MET A 57 -1.22 11.71 5.99
CA MET A 57 -2.30 12.62 5.61
C MET A 57 -3.18 12.14 4.45
N ASP A 58 -2.66 11.26 3.59
CA ASP A 58 -3.41 10.66 2.47
C ASP A 58 -4.59 9.78 2.95
N ARG A 59 -4.40 9.08 4.09
CA ARG A 59 -5.42 8.23 4.71
C ARG A 59 -6.47 9.02 5.49
N ILE A 60 -6.30 10.33 5.67
CA ILE A 60 -7.25 11.15 6.41
C ILE A 60 -8.37 11.57 5.44
N ALA A 61 -9.62 11.28 5.80
CA ALA A 61 -10.81 11.68 5.06
C ALA A 61 -11.16 13.14 5.30
N ALA A 62 -11.13 13.55 6.57
CA ALA A 62 -11.45 14.90 7.00
C ALA A 62 -10.77 15.21 8.33
N ILE A 63 -10.49 16.50 8.54
CA ILE A 63 -9.92 17.06 9.75
C ILE A 63 -10.87 18.16 10.23
N GLY A 64 -11.32 18.05 11.47
CA GLY A 64 -12.14 19.03 12.16
C GLY A 64 -11.98 18.84 13.66
N ASP A 65 -13.09 18.72 14.39
CA ASP A 65 -13.05 18.36 15.83
C ASP A 65 -12.51 16.95 16.10
N VAL A 66 -12.65 16.07 15.11
CA VAL A 66 -12.13 14.70 15.08
C VAL A 66 -11.48 14.42 13.73
N ILE A 67 -10.47 13.56 13.73
CA ILE A 67 -9.75 13.16 12.53
C ILE A 67 -10.32 11.84 12.06
N LEU A 68 -10.92 11.83 10.88
CA LEU A 68 -11.55 10.63 10.33
C LEU A 68 -10.61 9.93 9.37
N LEU A 69 -10.31 8.65 9.58
CA LEU A 69 -9.53 7.84 8.65
C LEU A 69 -10.44 7.28 7.54
N LYS A 70 -9.98 7.37 6.29
CA LYS A 70 -10.58 6.66 5.16
C LYS A 70 -10.42 5.16 5.41
N PRO A 71 -11.40 4.33 4.97
CA PRO A 71 -11.19 2.90 4.92
C PRO A 71 -9.90 2.62 4.16
N PRO A 72 -8.99 1.78 4.68
CA PRO A 72 -7.96 1.20 3.82
C PRO A 72 -8.73 0.59 2.66
N THR A 73 -8.50 1.10 1.45
CA THR A 73 -9.18 0.62 0.24
C THR A 73 -8.61 -0.75 -0.09
N GLU A 74 -8.92 -1.74 0.75
CA GLU A 74 -8.85 -3.17 0.49
C GLU A 74 -10.24 -3.62 0.02
N ALA A 75 -10.67 -3.13 -1.15
CA ALA A 75 -11.84 -3.66 -1.85
C ALA A 75 -11.87 -3.31 -3.35
N ARG A 76 -10.70 -3.15 -3.98
CA ARG A 76 -10.53 -3.71 -5.32
C ARG A 76 -9.54 -4.86 -5.17
N THR A 77 -10.05 -5.96 -4.61
CA THR A 77 -9.54 -7.27 -5.00
C THR A 77 -9.40 -7.22 -6.52
N PRO A 78 -8.21 -7.40 -7.10
CA PRO A 78 -8.17 -7.87 -8.47
C PRO A 78 -9.05 -9.12 -8.46
N ILE A 79 -10.18 -9.04 -9.16
CA ILE A 79 -10.95 -10.19 -9.59
C ILE A 79 -9.93 -11.23 -10.04
N THR A 80 -9.69 -12.22 -9.18
CA THR A 80 -9.02 -13.43 -9.61
C THR A 80 -9.88 -13.94 -10.76
N PRO A 81 -9.34 -14.09 -11.98
CA PRO A 81 -10.06 -14.82 -13.00
C PRO A 81 -10.33 -16.19 -12.40
N VAL A 82 -11.61 -16.52 -12.24
CA VAL A 82 -12.05 -17.87 -11.90
C VAL A 82 -11.57 -18.77 -13.04
N THR A 83 -10.40 -19.38 -12.88
CA THR A 83 -9.98 -20.46 -13.75
C THR A 83 -11.00 -21.58 -13.57
N PRO A 84 -11.76 -22.00 -14.60
CA PRO A 84 -12.62 -23.15 -14.48
C PRO A 84 -11.75 -24.36 -14.12
N ALA A 85 -12.11 -25.02 -13.03
CA ALA A 85 -11.46 -26.21 -12.51
C ALA A 85 -11.51 -27.32 -13.57
N PHE A 86 -10.39 -27.54 -14.25
CA PHE A 86 -10.14 -28.80 -14.93
C PHE A 86 -10.03 -29.90 -13.85
N PRO A 87 -10.85 -30.97 -13.88
CA PRO A 87 -10.63 -32.14 -13.04
C PRO A 87 -9.43 -32.91 -13.58
N GLY A 88 -8.23 -32.48 -13.19
CA GLY A 88 -6.99 -33.24 -13.37
C GLY A 88 -6.67 -34.01 -12.10
N PRO A 89 -6.19 -35.27 -12.18
CA PRO A 89 -5.80 -36.04 -11.00
C PRO A 89 -4.68 -35.34 -10.23
N ALA A 90 -4.88 -35.22 -8.92
CA ALA A 90 -3.94 -34.59 -8.00
C ALA A 90 -2.56 -35.30 -8.05
N PRO A 91 -1.44 -34.57 -8.18
CA PRO A 91 -0.12 -35.14 -7.97
C PRO A 91 0.06 -35.52 -6.49
N PRO A 92 0.77 -36.62 -6.19
CA PRO A 92 0.91 -37.12 -4.82
C PRO A 92 1.71 -36.16 -3.94
N SER A 93 1.20 -35.95 -2.73
CA SER A 93 1.78 -35.17 -1.65
C SER A 93 3.15 -35.70 -1.25
N VAL A 94 4.22 -34.99 -1.62
CA VAL A 94 5.54 -35.16 -1.01
C VAL A 94 5.63 -34.27 0.24
N PRO A 95 5.97 -34.82 1.43
CA PRO A 95 6.04 -34.07 2.66
C PRO A 95 7.26 -33.14 2.69
N ALA A 96 7.02 -31.87 3.00
CA ALA A 96 8.03 -30.85 3.19
C ALA A 96 8.77 -31.00 4.54
N PRO A 97 10.11 -31.00 4.57
CA PRO A 97 10.84 -30.68 5.79
C PRO A 97 11.03 -29.15 5.90
N ALA A 98 10.50 -28.58 6.98
CA ALA A 98 10.74 -27.20 7.39
C ALA A 98 12.23 -26.97 7.65
N LYS A 99 12.86 -26.09 6.87
CA LYS A 99 14.18 -25.53 7.18
C LYS A 99 14.20 -24.05 6.79
N GLN A 100 14.39 -23.20 7.80
CA GLN A 100 14.51 -21.74 7.69
C GLN A 100 15.65 -21.35 6.74
N ILE A 101 15.41 -20.40 5.83
CA ILE A 101 16.43 -19.73 5.02
C ILE A 101 16.25 -18.21 5.20
N PRO A 102 17.29 -17.46 5.58
CA PRO A 102 17.25 -16.00 5.70
C PRO A 102 17.05 -15.31 4.34
N SER A 103 16.34 -14.17 4.35
CA SER A 103 15.98 -13.36 3.18
C SER A 103 17.20 -12.88 2.37
N PRO A 104 17.21 -13.02 1.03
CA PRO A 104 18.28 -12.47 0.20
C PRO A 104 18.13 -10.94 0.01
N PRO A 105 19.25 -10.20 -0.14
CA PRO A 105 19.22 -8.78 -0.49
C PRO A 105 18.75 -8.54 -1.94
N PRO A 106 18.24 -7.34 -2.28
CA PRO A 106 17.69 -7.06 -3.61
C PRO A 106 18.80 -7.05 -4.69
N PRO A 107 18.57 -7.64 -5.87
CA PRO A 107 19.54 -7.59 -6.96
C PRO A 107 19.52 -6.22 -7.67
N PRO A 108 20.68 -5.65 -8.03
CA PRO A 108 20.77 -4.59 -9.03
C PRO A 108 20.70 -5.25 -10.41
N THR A 109 19.61 -5.07 -11.15
CA THR A 109 19.55 -5.51 -12.55
C THR A 109 19.18 -4.31 -13.40
N SER A 110 20.18 -3.82 -14.14
CA SER A 110 20.02 -2.86 -15.22
C SER A 110 18.91 -3.32 -16.16
N GLU A 111 17.73 -2.72 -16.00
CA GLU A 111 16.54 -3.00 -16.77
C GLU A 111 16.73 -2.43 -18.17
N ARG A 112 17.16 -3.26 -19.13
CA ARG A 112 17.06 -2.89 -20.54
C ARG A 112 15.58 -2.76 -20.89
N VAL A 113 15.12 -1.54 -21.11
CA VAL A 113 13.71 -1.24 -21.43
C VAL A 113 13.52 -1.30 -22.95
N VAL A 114 12.52 -2.06 -23.40
CA VAL A 114 12.09 -2.09 -24.81
C VAL A 114 10.95 -1.10 -24.99
N ILE A 115 11.11 -0.16 -25.90
CA ILE A 115 10.08 0.85 -26.19
C ILE A 115 9.16 0.31 -27.28
N CYS A 116 7.84 0.36 -27.04
CA CYS A 116 6.87 -0.05 -28.04
C CYS A 116 6.85 0.95 -29.21
N PRO A 117 6.97 0.49 -30.48
CA PRO A 117 6.96 1.37 -31.64
C PRO A 117 5.57 1.98 -31.92
N VAL A 118 4.49 1.40 -31.38
CA VAL A 118 3.11 1.83 -31.65
C VAL A 118 2.65 2.92 -30.67
N CYS A 119 3.00 2.80 -29.39
CA CYS A 119 2.50 3.71 -28.35
C CYS A 119 3.57 4.36 -27.48
N GLY A 120 4.85 4.05 -27.72
CA GLY A 120 5.97 4.59 -26.94
C GLY A 120 6.09 4.06 -25.51
N ALA A 121 5.29 3.06 -25.12
CA ALA A 121 5.35 2.52 -23.78
C ALA A 121 6.66 1.76 -23.52
N LYS A 122 7.23 2.01 -22.35
CA LYS A 122 8.41 1.31 -21.82
C LYS A 122 8.00 -0.07 -21.30
N ASN A 123 8.53 -1.12 -21.91
CA ASN A 123 8.26 -2.51 -21.56
C ASN A 123 9.53 -3.22 -21.08
N ARG A 124 9.33 -4.27 -20.27
CA ARG A 124 10.42 -5.17 -19.88
C ARG A 124 11.00 -5.85 -21.13
N PRO A 125 12.30 -6.19 -21.15
CA PRO A 125 12.94 -6.79 -22.32
C PRO A 125 12.43 -8.21 -22.59
N THR A 126 11.86 -8.86 -21.56
CA THR A 126 11.24 -10.18 -21.66
C THR A 126 9.75 -10.13 -22.04
N ALA A 127 9.18 -8.93 -22.24
CA ALA A 127 7.76 -8.79 -22.56
C ALA A 127 7.51 -9.13 -24.03
N LYS A 128 6.76 -10.20 -24.29
CA LYS A 128 6.34 -10.62 -25.64
C LYS A 128 5.31 -9.65 -26.27
N PHE A 129 4.60 -8.88 -25.44
CA PHE A 129 3.56 -7.93 -25.84
C PHE A 129 3.67 -6.64 -25.04
N CYS A 130 3.29 -5.52 -25.63
CA CYS A 130 3.26 -4.22 -24.99
C CYS A 130 2.19 -4.16 -23.90
N ILE A 131 2.58 -3.70 -22.71
CA ILE A 131 1.67 -3.60 -21.55
C ILE A 131 0.56 -2.57 -21.74
N LYS A 132 0.76 -1.58 -22.63
CA LYS A 132 -0.23 -0.51 -22.87
C LYS A 132 -1.18 -0.77 -24.03
N CYS A 133 -0.68 -1.28 -25.15
CA CYS A 133 -1.46 -1.40 -26.39
C CYS A 133 -1.57 -2.83 -26.92
N GLY A 134 -0.99 -3.83 -26.25
CA GLY A 134 -1.08 -5.24 -26.66
C GLY A 134 -0.28 -5.60 -27.93
N THR A 135 0.41 -4.64 -28.55
CA THR A 135 1.24 -4.91 -29.74
C THR A 135 2.34 -5.91 -29.41
N LYS A 136 2.52 -6.92 -30.25
CA LYS A 136 3.61 -7.91 -30.12
C LYS A 136 4.96 -7.20 -30.25
N LEU A 137 5.79 -7.31 -29.22
CA LEU A 137 7.15 -6.79 -29.25
C LEU A 137 8.04 -7.90 -29.79
N VAL A 138 8.72 -7.64 -30.90
CA VAL A 138 9.73 -8.57 -31.41
C VAL A 138 10.97 -8.40 -30.52
N PRO A 139 11.41 -9.46 -29.81
CA PRO A 139 12.63 -9.40 -29.01
C PRO A 139 13.87 -9.22 -29.89
#